data_AF-A0A0J0YXL5-F1
#
_entry.id   AF-A0A0J0YXL5-F1
#
_cell.length_a   1.000
_cell.length_b   1.000
_cell.length_c   1.000
_cell.angle_alpha   90.00
_cell.angle_beta   90.00
_cell.angle_gamma   90.00
#
_symmetry.space_group_name_H-M   'P 1'
#
loop_
_entity.id
_entity.type
_entity.pdbx_description
1 polymer ?
#
loop_
_entity_poly.entity_id
_entity_poly.type
_entity_poly.pdbx_seq_one_letter_code
_entity_poly.pdbx_strand_id
1 'polypeptide(L)'
;MKEVLQRVKEQLEQSFHDPLSTNLDEGIRELEQLKASAGEKQPMIEDVIRAVTHAHNARVELAAAGDESATNAFAEAYRALDQAIESYSDVDNDPV
;
A
#
# COMPACT_ATOMS: atom_id res chain seq x y z
N MET A 1 13.43 2.04 2.90
CA MET A 1 12.08 2.47 3.35
C MET A 1 11.16 2.74 2.17
N LYS A 2 11.52 3.68 1.27
CA LYS A 2 10.79 3.94 0.02
C LYS A 2 10.63 2.71 -0.86
N GLU A 3 11.66 1.86 -0.95
CA GLU A 3 11.63 0.62 -1.73
C GLU A 3 10.52 -0.34 -1.29
N VAL A 4 10.28 -0.46 0.03
CA VAL A 4 9.18 -1.30 0.57
C VAL A 4 7.84 -0.76 0.12
N LEU A 5 7.63 0.56 0.24
CA LEU A 5 6.39 1.21 -0.20
C LEU A 5 6.16 1.04 -1.72
N GLN A 6 7.21 1.20 -2.52
CA GLN A 6 7.13 0.99 -3.97
C GLN A 6 6.80 -0.46 -4.32
N ARG A 7 7.46 -1.42 -3.66
CA ARG A 7 7.20 -2.85 -3.87
C ARG A 7 5.76 -3.22 -3.51
N VAL A 8 5.24 -2.72 -2.39
CA VAL A 8 3.84 -2.95 -2.00
C VAL A 8 2.88 -2.31 -3.00
N LYS A 9 3.20 -1.13 -3.54
CA LYS A 9 2.40 -0.48 -4.60
C LYS A 9 2.34 -1.34 -5.87
N GLU A 10 3.47 -1.89 -6.30
CA GLU A 10 3.50 -2.80 -7.47
C GLU A 10 2.69 -4.08 -7.22
N GLN A 11 2.80 -4.66 -6.01
CA GLN A 11 1.98 -5.81 -5.63
C GLN A 11 0.49 -5.47 -5.61
N LEU A 12 0.12 -4.26 -5.18
CA LEU A 12 -1.26 -3.78 -5.21
C LEU A 12 -1.77 -3.67 -6.67
N GLU A 13 -0.94 -3.18 -7.61
CA GLU A 13 -1.26 -3.11 -9.06
C GLU A 13 -1.48 -4.45 -9.68
N GLN A 14 -0.61 -5.40 -9.33
CA GLN A 14 -0.75 -6.77 -9.77
C GLN A 14 -1.97 -7.45 -9.14
N SER A 15 -2.29 -7.17 -7.87
CA SER A 15 -3.49 -7.72 -7.21
C SER A 15 -4.79 -7.10 -7.73
N PHE A 16 -4.77 -5.86 -8.23
CA PHE A 16 -5.92 -5.28 -8.90
C PHE A 16 -6.19 -5.93 -10.27
N HIS A 17 -5.13 -6.18 -11.05
CA HIS A 17 -5.24 -6.84 -12.36
C HIS A 17 -5.48 -8.35 -12.27
N ASP A 18 -4.85 -9.00 -11.29
CA ASP A 18 -4.95 -10.44 -11.02
C ASP A 18 -5.10 -10.68 -9.49
N PRO A 19 -6.34 -10.53 -8.97
CA PRO A 19 -6.64 -10.62 -7.54
C PRO A 19 -6.44 -12.00 -6.93
N LEU A 20 -6.30 -13.04 -7.75
CA LEU A 20 -6.10 -14.42 -7.30
C LEU A 20 -4.63 -14.83 -7.33
N SER A 21 -3.82 -14.27 -8.23
CA SER A 21 -2.40 -14.63 -8.34
C SER A 21 -1.49 -13.82 -7.41
N THR A 22 -1.88 -12.62 -7.00
CA THR A 22 -1.01 -11.74 -6.21
C THR A 22 -1.49 -11.60 -4.77
N ASN A 23 -0.63 -11.98 -3.83
CA ASN A 23 -0.89 -11.85 -2.40
C ASN A 23 -0.19 -10.61 -1.81
N LEU A 24 -0.93 -9.83 -1.03
CA LEU A 24 -0.45 -8.63 -0.35
C LEU A 24 0.05 -8.92 1.08
N ASP A 25 -0.08 -10.15 1.58
CA ASP A 25 0.34 -10.56 2.93
C ASP A 25 1.81 -10.22 3.22
N GLU A 26 2.71 -10.46 2.26
CA GLU A 26 4.13 -10.12 2.42
C GLU A 26 4.33 -8.61 2.49
N GLY A 27 3.69 -7.84 1.61
CA GLY A 27 3.74 -6.38 1.63
C GLY A 27 3.21 -5.79 2.94
N ILE A 28 2.10 -6.31 3.46
CA ILE A 28 1.53 -5.89 4.74
C ILE A 28 2.51 -6.14 5.89
N ARG A 29 3.19 -7.31 5.90
CA ARG A 29 4.21 -7.61 6.91
C ARG A 29 5.42 -6.68 6.82
N GLU A 30 5.88 -6.36 5.61
CA GLU A 30 6.98 -5.43 5.41
C GLU A 30 6.59 -4.01 5.86
N LEU A 31 5.36 -3.58 5.62
CA LEU A 31 4.83 -2.31 6.11
C LEU A 31 4.75 -2.26 7.65
N GLU A 32 4.35 -3.36 8.31
CA GLU A 32 4.34 -3.46 9.77
C GLU A 32 5.76 -3.32 10.37
N GLN A 33 6.77 -3.92 9.73
CA GLN A 33 8.17 -3.72 10.11
C GLN A 33 8.63 -2.29 9.87
N LEU A 34 8.21 -1.69 8.76
CA LEU A 34 8.49 -0.29 8.44
C LEU A 34 7.88 0.64 9.49
N LYS A 35 6.64 0.39 9.94
CA LYS A 35 5.96 1.15 10.99
C LYS A 35 6.78 1.19 12.28
N ALA A 36 7.42 0.08 12.66
CA ALA A 36 8.26 0.03 13.86
C ALA A 36 9.49 0.97 13.79
N SER A 37 9.95 1.30 12.58
CA SER A 37 11.11 2.17 12.33
C SER A 37 10.73 3.56 11.77
N ALA A 38 9.44 3.85 11.59
CA ALA A 38 8.97 5.07 10.91
C ALA A 38 8.98 6.34 11.78
N GLY A 39 9.17 6.23 13.10
CA GLY A 39 9.19 7.39 14.01
C GLY A 39 7.94 8.26 13.88
N GLU A 40 8.11 9.54 13.59
CA GLU A 40 7.00 10.51 13.41
C GLU A 40 6.08 10.18 12.21
N LYS A 41 6.55 9.37 11.26
CA LYS A 41 5.77 8.91 10.10
C LYS A 41 4.94 7.66 10.41
N GLN A 42 4.98 7.13 11.64
CA GLN A 42 4.15 5.99 12.09
C GLN A 42 2.65 6.09 11.73
N PRO A 43 1.94 7.19 12.05
CA PRO A 43 0.51 7.28 11.73
C PRO A 43 0.24 7.17 10.23
N MET A 44 1.10 7.75 9.39
CA MET A 44 1.00 7.65 7.94
C MET A 44 1.23 6.20 7.45
N ILE A 45 2.22 5.49 7.99
CA ILE A 45 2.43 4.07 7.67
C ILE A 45 1.26 3.21 8.15
N GLU A 46 0.65 3.55 9.29
CA GLU A 46 -0.53 2.86 9.80
C GLU A 46 -1.73 3.03 8.88
N ASP A 47 -1.95 4.24 8.35
CA ASP A 47 -2.98 4.50 7.33
C ASP A 47 -2.74 3.70 6.06
N VAL A 48 -1.47 3.59 5.60
CA VAL A 48 -1.09 2.71 4.48
C VAL A 48 -1.44 1.27 4.77
N ILE A 49 -1.07 0.73 5.94
CA ILE A 49 -1.36 -0.66 6.32
C ILE A 49 -2.86 -0.92 6.31
N ARG A 50 -3.66 -0.01 6.90
CA ARG A 50 -5.12 -0.13 6.92
C ARG A 50 -5.70 -0.16 5.52
N ALA A 51 -5.28 0.76 4.65
CA ALA A 51 -5.77 0.84 3.28
C ALA A 51 -5.37 -0.39 2.44
N VAL A 52 -4.12 -0.84 2.52
CA VAL A 52 -3.64 -2.05 1.82
C VAL A 52 -4.33 -3.31 2.34
N THR A 53 -4.59 -3.40 3.65
CA THR A 53 -5.34 -4.52 4.24
C THR A 53 -6.80 -4.51 3.77
N HIS A 54 -7.43 -3.34 3.67
CA HIS A 54 -8.76 -3.20 3.11
C HIS A 54 -8.79 -3.69 1.66
N ALA A 55 -7.88 -3.21 0.81
CA ALA A 55 -7.77 -3.65 -0.58
C ALA A 55 -7.51 -5.16 -0.70
N HIS A 56 -6.66 -5.72 0.17
CA HIS A 56 -6.41 -7.16 0.23
C HIS A 56 -7.68 -7.96 0.52
N ASN A 57 -8.53 -7.51 1.44
CA ASN A 57 -9.77 -8.20 1.75
C ASN A 57 -10.80 -8.01 0.62
N ALA A 58 -10.86 -6.81 0.05
CA ALA A 58 -11.76 -6.47 -1.05
C ALA A 58 -11.38 -7.15 -2.37
N ARG A 59 -10.14 -7.65 -2.54
CA ARG A 59 -9.71 -8.38 -3.76
C ARG A 59 -10.58 -9.60 -4.03
N VAL A 60 -11.08 -10.26 -2.98
CA VAL A 60 -11.96 -11.42 -3.11
C VAL A 60 -13.31 -11.00 -3.70
N GLU A 61 -13.82 -9.84 -3.28
CA GLU A 61 -15.04 -9.23 -3.80
C GLU A 61 -14.84 -8.73 -5.25
N LEU A 62 -13.67 -8.17 -5.56
CA LEU A 62 -13.28 -7.79 -6.92
C LEU A 62 -13.28 -9.00 -7.86
N ALA A 63 -12.68 -10.11 -7.43
CA ALA A 63 -12.62 -11.36 -8.20
C ALA A 63 -14.02 -12.01 -8.38
N ALA A 64 -14.89 -11.87 -7.39
CA ALA A 64 -16.21 -12.51 -7.39
C ALA A 64 -17.27 -11.70 -8.14
N ALA A 65 -17.26 -10.37 -8.03
CA ALA A 65 -18.36 -9.51 -8.47
C ALA A 65 -17.93 -8.36 -9.39
N GLY A 66 -16.63 -8.07 -9.53
CA GLY A 66 -16.15 -6.90 -10.27
C GLY A 66 -16.68 -5.59 -9.69
N ASP A 67 -16.82 -5.52 -8.36
CA ASP A 67 -17.59 -4.49 -7.67
C ASP A 67 -16.84 -3.14 -7.57
N GLU A 68 -17.60 -2.03 -7.66
CA GLU A 68 -17.10 -0.66 -7.49
C GLU A 68 -16.53 -0.45 -6.07
N SER A 69 -17.11 -1.13 -5.07
CA SER A 69 -16.63 -1.09 -3.67
C SER A 69 -15.18 -1.54 -3.56
N ALA A 70 -14.80 -2.61 -4.27
CA ALA A 70 -13.43 -3.08 -4.26
C ALA A 70 -12.51 -2.10 -4.98
N THR A 71 -12.94 -1.56 -6.13
CA THR A 71 -12.18 -0.52 -6.86
C THR A 71 -11.86 0.69 -5.98
N ASN A 72 -12.81 1.12 -5.14
CA ASN A 72 -12.60 2.21 -4.18
C ASN A 72 -11.54 1.87 -3.12
N ALA A 73 -11.54 0.64 -2.60
CA ALA A 73 -10.53 0.19 -1.64
C ALA A 73 -9.12 0.19 -2.24
N PHE A 74 -8.97 -0.28 -3.47
CA PHE A 74 -7.69 -0.22 -4.19
C PHE A 74 -7.26 1.24 -4.41
N ALA A 75 -8.17 2.12 -4.83
CA ALA A 75 -7.87 3.54 -5.04
C ALA A 75 -7.42 4.26 -3.75
N GLU A 76 -8.03 3.92 -2.60
CA GLU A 76 -7.60 4.43 -1.29
C GLU A 76 -6.19 3.95 -0.94
N ALA A 77 -5.91 2.66 -1.13
CA ALA A 77 -4.59 2.09 -0.89
C ALA A 77 -3.50 2.72 -1.79
N TYR A 78 -3.81 3.00 -3.06
CA TYR A 78 -2.89 3.74 -3.94
C TYR A 78 -2.54 5.11 -3.40
N ARG A 79 -3.55 5.89 -3.02
CA ARG A 79 -3.34 7.27 -2.55
C ARG A 79 -2.51 7.29 -1.28
N ALA A 80 -2.78 6.38 -0.35
CA ALA A 80 -2.01 6.26 0.89
C ALA A 80 -0.54 5.89 0.59
N LEU A 81 -0.31 4.93 -0.30
CA LEU A 81 1.04 4.53 -0.72
C LEU A 81 1.78 5.68 -1.42
N ASP A 82 1.12 6.40 -2.33
CA ASP A 82 1.71 7.52 -3.05
C ASP A 82 2.14 8.63 -2.09
N GLN A 83 1.24 9.04 -1.19
CA GLN A 83 1.52 10.03 -0.15
C GLN A 83 2.68 9.60 0.74
N ALA A 84 2.74 8.33 1.13
CA ALA A 84 3.84 7.81 1.91
C ALA A 84 5.17 7.85 1.13
N ILE A 85 5.16 7.42 -0.13
CA ILE A 85 6.34 7.44 -1.01
C ILE A 85 6.85 8.87 -1.21
N GLU A 86 5.96 9.83 -1.46
CA GLU A 86 6.30 11.25 -1.58
C GLU A 86 6.93 11.78 -0.29
N SER A 87 6.35 11.44 0.86
CA SER A 87 6.85 11.84 2.18
C SER A 87 8.26 11.32 2.51
N TYR A 88 8.69 10.21 1.89
CA TYR A 88 10.07 9.71 1.96
C TYR A 88 10.97 10.22 0.82
N SER A 89 10.39 10.75 -0.25
CA SER A 89 11.14 11.30 -1.40
C SER A 89 11.57 12.74 -1.17
N ASP A 90 10.78 13.52 -0.42
CA ASP A 90 11.08 14.93 -0.10
C ASP A 90 12.30 15.11 0.83
N VAL A 91 12.76 14.03 1.47
CA VAL A 91 13.92 14.08 2.39
C VAL A 91 15.27 13.99 1.65
N ASP A 92 15.27 13.68 0.34
CA ASP A 92 16.48 13.40 -0.46
C ASP A 92 16.85 14.54 -1.43
N ASN A 93 16.43 15.78 -1.16
CA ASN A 93 16.69 16.93 -2.05
C ASN A 93 17.22 18.17 -1.31
N ASP A 94 18.21 17.97 -0.43
CA ASP A 94 19.07 19.05 0.06
C ASP A 94 20.33 19.10 -0.83
N PRO A 95 20.45 20.07 -1.76
CA PRO A 95 21.69 20.28 -2.51
C PRO A 95 22.73 20.93 -1.57
N VAL A 96 23.87 20.25 -1.43
CA VAL A 96 25.10 20.79 -0.79
C VAL A 96 25.67 22.00 -1.52
#